data_AF-A0A751XFN5-F1
#
_entry.id   AF-A0A751XFN5-F1
#
_cell.length_a   1.000
_cell.length_b   1.000
_cell.length_c   1.000
_cell.angle_alpha   90.00
_cell.angle_beta   90.00
_cell.angle_gamma   90.00
#
_symmetry.space_group_name_H-M   'P 1'
#
loop_
_entity.id
_entity.type
_entity.pdbx_description
1 polymer ?
#
loop_
_entity_poly.entity_id
_entity_poly.type
_entity_poly.pdbx_seq_one_letter_code
_entity_poly.pdbx_strand_id
1 'polypeptide(L)' 'MKTPFKQGPMSFHDAEDISRIYRNKGHKVIIADSFDKKGECFIYVHLPESKKEPVPSRTFQQRIWE' A
#
# COMPACT_ATOMS: atom_id res chain seq x y z
N MET A 1 10.84 -13.79 -3.10
CA MET A 1 10.41 -12.93 -1.97
C MET A 1 9.18 -12.15 -2.43
N LYS A 2 8.10 -12.10 -1.65
CA LYS A 2 6.91 -11.30 -1.98
C LYS A 2 7.22 -9.82 -1.70
N THR A 3 7.05 -8.96 -2.71
CA THR A 3 7.28 -7.52 -2.56
C THR A 3 6.19 -6.93 -1.64
N PRO A 4 6.55 -6.23 -0.56
CA PRO A 4 5.56 -5.59 0.30
C PRO A 4 4.86 -4.44 -0.43
N PHE A 5 3.59 -4.22 -0.11
CA PHE A 5 2.82 -3.07 -0.60
C PHE A 5 3.37 -1.79 0.03
N LYS A 6 3.79 -0.83 -0.81
CA LYS A 6 4.33 0.47 -0.39
C LYS A 6 3.22 1.52 -0.41
N GLN A 7 3.07 2.24 0.70
CA GLN A 7 2.11 3.35 0.83
C GLN A 7 2.83 4.60 1.34
N GLY A 8 2.46 5.77 0.85
CA GLY A 8 3.06 7.07 1.18
C GLY A 8 3.71 7.74 -0.03
N PRO A 9 4.43 8.86 0.17
CA PRO A 9 4.92 9.33 1.48
C PRO A 9 3.86 10.12 2.28
N MET A 10 3.94 10.09 3.61
CA MET A 10 2.97 10.71 4.54
C MET A 10 3.64 11.15 5.86
N SER A 11 2.92 11.88 6.73
CA SER A 11 3.48 12.25 8.05
C SER A 11 3.71 11.03 8.94
N PHE A 12 4.61 11.14 9.94
CA PHE A 12 4.83 10.05 10.90
C PHE A 12 3.54 9.67 11.66
N HIS A 13 2.71 10.66 12.00
CA HIS A 13 1.46 10.42 12.72
C HIS A 13 0.47 9.61 11.87
N ASP A 14 0.29 10.00 10.60
CA ASP A 14 -0.54 9.23 9.66
C ASP A 14 0.02 7.82 9.45
N ALA A 15 1.35 7.69 9.40
CA ALA A 15 2.02 6.41 9.25
C ALA A 15 1.76 5.48 10.45
N GLU A 16 1.79 6.03 11.66
CA GLU A 16 1.47 5.29 12.88
C GLU A 16 0.01 4.82 12.89
N ASP A 17 -0.93 5.71 12.60
CA ASP A 17 -2.37 5.39 12.57
C ASP A 17 -2.70 4.29 11.55
N ILE A 18 -2.18 4.43 10.33
CA ILE A 18 -2.37 3.43 9.28
C ILE A 18 -1.68 2.11 9.65
N SER A 19 -0.49 2.17 10.25
CA SER A 19 0.21 0.96 10.71
C SER A 19 -0.60 0.20 11.76
N ARG A 20 -1.27 0.92 12.67
CA ARG A 20 -2.13 0.33 13.71
C ARG A 20 -3.31 -0.39 13.08
N ILE A 21 -3.95 0.19 12.06
CA ILE A 21 -5.06 -0.45 11.34
C ILE A 21 -4.61 -1.77 10.69
N TYR A 22 -3.46 -1.77 10.01
CA TYR A 22 -2.93 -2.97 9.37
C TYR A 22 -2.50 -4.03 10.39
N ARG A 23 -1.86 -3.63 11.49
CA ARG A 23 -1.49 -4.54 12.60
C ARG A 23 -2.72 -5.16 13.26
N ASN A 24 -3.79 -4.38 13.47
CA ASN A 24 -5.06 -4.89 14.00
C ASN A 24 -5.72 -5.92 13.06
N LYS A 25 -5.47 -5.83 11.76
CA LYS A 25 -5.88 -6.82 10.76
C LYS A 25 -4.92 -8.02 10.64
N GLY A 26 -3.87 -8.07 11.46
CA GLY A 26 -2.88 -9.15 11.48
C GLY A 26 -1.78 -9.04 10.42
N HIS A 27 -1.61 -7.89 9.78
CA HIS A 27 -0.57 -7.69 8.76
C HIS A 27 0.76 -7.22 9.38
N LYS A 28 1.88 -7.65 8.79
CA LYS A 28 3.21 -7.16 9.15
C LYS A 28 3.48 -5.83 8.45
N VAL A 29 3.89 -4.84 9.24
CA VAL A 29 4.08 -3.46 8.78
C VAL A 29 5.46 -2.96 9.19
N ILE A 30 6.17 -2.33 8.25
CA ILE A 30 7.45 -1.65 8.45
C ILE A 30 7.26 -0.19 8.07
N ILE A 31 7.69 0.74 8.92
CA ILE A 31 7.72 2.18 8.62
C ILE A 31 9.17 2.54 8.30
N ALA A 32 9.41 3.30 7.24
CA ALA A 32 10.73 3.80 6.88
C ALA A 32 10.65 5.26 6.45
N ASP A 33 11.64 6.05 6.84
CA ASP A 33 11.71 7.46 6.45
C ASP A 33 11.96 7.61 4.95
N SER A 34 11.39 8.66 4.37
CA SER A 34 11.68 9.06 3.00
C SER A 34 13.06 9.73 2.95
N PHE A 35 13.94 9.25 2.07
CA PHE A 35 15.25 9.86 1.86
C PHE A 35 15.14 11.26 1.26
N ASP A 36 14.19 11.46 0.34
CA ASP A 36 14.09 12.71 -0.43
C ASP A 36 13.29 13.80 0.31
N LYS A 37 12.48 13.42 1.29
CA LYS A 37 11.52 14.32 1.95
C LYS A 37 11.56 14.18 3.46
N LYS A 38 12.29 15.10 4.09
CA LYS A 38 12.46 15.16 5.54
C LYS A 38 11.10 15.34 6.23
N GLY A 39 10.79 14.42 7.14
CA GLY A 39 9.53 14.41 7.88
C GLY A 39 8.39 13.64 7.22
N GLU A 40 8.60 13.09 6.01
CA GLU A 40 7.68 12.13 5.42
C GLU A 40 8.22 10.69 5.54
N CYS A 41 7.32 9.74 5.72
CA CYS A 41 7.60 8.32 5.89
C CYS A 41 6.79 7.50 4.88
N PHE A 42 7.29 6.30 4.59
CA PHE A 42 6.59 5.26 3.86
C PHE A 42 6.25 4.10 4.79
N ILE A 43 5.14 3.43 4.46
CA ILE A 43 4.74 2.18 5.10
C ILE A 43 4.89 1.04 4.09
N TYR A 44 5.49 -0.06 4.52
CA TYR A 44 5.59 -1.31 3.79
C TYR A 44 4.75 -2.37 4.49
N VAL A 45 3.71 -2.84 3.82
CA VAL A 45 2.73 -3.79 4.36
C VAL A 45 2.84 -5.13 3.63
N HIS A 46 2.97 -6.21 4.40
CA HIS A 46 2.89 -7.56 3.85
C HIS A 46 1.43 -7.99 3.75
N LEU A 47 0.86 -7.81 2.56
CA LEU A 47 -0.49 -8.24 2.25
C LEU A 47 -0.50 -9.67 1.67
N PRO A 48 -1.52 -10.48 1.98
CA PRO A 48 -1.74 -11.72 1.26
C PRO A 48 -2.05 -11.40 -0.21
N GLU A 49 -1.70 -12.32 -1.10
CA GLU A 49 -2.12 -12.19 -2.50
C GLU A 49 -3.64 -12.24 -2.59
N SER A 50 -4.18 -11.34 -3.41
CA SER A 50 -5.59 -11.44 -3.80
C SER A 50 -5.79 -12.75 -4.53
N LYS A 51 -6.58 -13.65 -3.93
CA LYS A 51 -7.06 -14.87 -4.60
C LYS A 51 -8.13 -14.56 -5.65
N LYS A 52 -8.62 -13.33 -5.68
CA LYS A 52 -9.63 -12.88 -6.64
C LYS A 52 -8.95 -12.55 -7.96
N GLU A 53 -9.36 -13.25 -9.01
CA GLU A 53 -8.94 -12.92 -10.37
C GLU A 53 -9.42 -11.51 -10.73
N PRO A 54 -8.55 -10.69 -11.35
CA PRO A 54 -8.94 -9.36 -11.78
C PRO A 54 -10.01 -9.48 -12.87
N VAL A 55 -11.24 -9.07 -12.54
CA VAL A 55 -12.30 -8.96 -13.53
C VAL A 55 -12.14 -7.61 -14.23
N PRO A 56 -12.03 -7.57 -15.57
CA PRO A 56 -11.91 -6.31 -16.29
C PRO A 56 -13.15 -5.45 -16.04
N SER A 57 -12.94 -4.20 -15.63
CA SER A 57 -14.04 -3.26 -15.44
C SER A 57 -14.58 -2.82 -16.80
N ARG A 58 -15.88 -2.51 -16.86
CA ARG A 58 -16.53 -2.00 -18.09
C ARG A 58 -15.82 -0.78 -18.68
N THR A 59 -15.28 0.09 -17.82
CA THR A 59 -14.53 1.30 -18.20
C THR A 59 -13.15 0.99 -18.78
N PHE A 60 -12.49 -0.08 -18.33
CA PHE A 60 -11.19 -0.48 -18.86
C PHE A 60 -11.30 -1.09 -20.26
N GLN A 61 -12.39 -1.84 -20.53
CA GLN A 61 -12.63 -2.45 -21.84
C GLN A 61 -12.85 -1.44 -22.97
N GLN A 62 -13.44 -0.27 -22.67
CA GLN A 62 -13.72 0.75 -23.69
C GLN A 62 -12.45 1.48 -24.18
N ARG A 63 -11.36 1.50 -23.39
CA ARG A 63 -10.11 2.20 -23.75
C ARG A 63 -9.12 1.36 -24.55
N ILE A 64 -9.37 0.07 -24.76
CA ILE A 64 -8.45 -0.81 -25.52
C ILE A 64 -8.67 -0.64 -27.05
N TRP A 65 -9.82 -0.06 -27.44
CA TRP A 65 -10.24 0.06 -28.83
C TRP A 65 -10.37 1.51 -29.32
N GLU A 66 -9.84 2.47 -28.56
CA GLU A 66 -9.63 3.88 -29.00
C GLU A 66 -8.15 4.11 -29.32
#